data_AF-A0A9P0CNZ7-F1
#
_entry.id   AF-A0A9P0CNZ7-F1
#
_cell.length_a   1.000
_cell.length_b   1.000
_cell.length_c   1.000
_cell.angle_alpha   90.00
_cell.angle_beta   90.00
_cell.angle_gamma   90.00
#
_symmetry.space_group_name_H-M   'P 1'
#
loop_
_entity.id
_entity.type
_entity.pdbx_description
1 polymer ?
#
loop_
_entity_poly.entity_id
_entity_poly.type
_entity_poly.pdbx_seq_one_letter_code
_entity_poly.pdbx_strand_id
1 'polypeptide(L)'
;MATQAVQMEVDVDDQLRKRDVQLTKIFALVEKILSYLPEEIHPGYRNGELVMDLDLSNEIAGLVSTIFTYMRKKNNPQVNTAKADTYEAKIRDVTFKIKEIGDIAIAELNHFDYMIATPIMNLLCAFKMSFDEVRVGTTKFMVRKDVAMAQPRGGRRGEQPIDKRDQFRTITEYGLSNQHIPLLQGITFSPERKTGLIRALGPLTQCIMLINENTYPQRIAAALKETLNMLPMHNEIVNLFKEARGPGSCQGVLKELGDILIMTTARSQQKFYLPILLAQQMYYAKGKNGDYSGYVQREMELPRR
;
A
#
# COMPACT_ATOMS: atom_id res chain seq x y z
N MET A 1 29.45 -25.60 10.19
CA MET A 1 29.14 -24.52 9.22
C MET A 1 28.35 -25.04 8.02
N ALA A 2 28.70 -26.17 7.40
CA ALA A 2 27.93 -26.75 6.28
C ALA A 2 26.46 -27.07 6.61
N THR A 3 26.16 -27.58 7.82
CA THR A 3 24.79 -27.89 8.26
C THR A 3 23.91 -26.65 8.44
N GLN A 4 24.48 -25.50 8.80
CA GLN A 4 23.72 -24.25 8.95
C GLN A 4 23.36 -23.63 7.59
N ALA A 5 24.25 -23.74 6.59
CA ALA A 5 23.98 -23.25 5.23
C ALA A 5 22.86 -24.06 4.55
N VAL A 6 22.90 -25.39 4.66
CA VAL A 6 21.83 -26.27 4.12
C VAL A 6 20.50 -26.03 4.83
N GLN A 7 20.50 -25.80 6.14
CA GLN A 7 19.29 -25.48 6.89
C GLN A 7 18.70 -24.12 6.47
N MET A 8 19.54 -23.13 6.15
CA MET A 8 19.10 -21.82 5.65
C MET A 8 18.49 -21.90 4.24
N GLU A 9 19.08 -22.70 3.34
CA GLU A 9 18.54 -22.88 1.98
C GLU A 9 17.17 -23.56 2.00
N VAL A 10 16.99 -24.60 2.81
CA VAL A 10 15.70 -25.31 2.96
C VAL A 10 14.60 -24.40 3.53
N ASP A 11 14.95 -23.50 4.46
CA ASP A 11 13.99 -22.53 5.03
C ASP A 11 13.60 -21.45 4.01
N VAL A 12 14.54 -20.98 3.18
CA VAL A 12 14.26 -20.04 2.09
C VAL A 12 13.31 -20.66 1.06
N ASP A 13 13.56 -21.90 0.64
CA ASP A 13 12.71 -22.58 -0.34
C ASP A 13 11.28 -22.82 0.16
N ASP A 14 11.11 -23.21 1.43
CA ASP A 14 9.78 -23.35 2.01
C ASP A 14 9.03 -22.01 2.11
N GLN A 15 9.74 -20.93 2.46
CA GLN A 15 9.17 -19.58 2.47
C GLN A 15 8.77 -19.11 1.06
N LEU A 16 9.59 -19.37 0.05
CA LEU A 16 9.28 -19.07 -1.35
C LEU A 16 8.07 -19.87 -1.84
N ARG A 17 7.97 -21.15 -1.48
CA ARG A 17 6.81 -21.99 -1.80
C ARG A 17 5.53 -21.47 -1.14
N LYS A 18 5.58 -21.14 0.15
CA LYS A 18 4.43 -20.54 0.87
C LYS A 18 4.00 -19.23 0.24
N ARG A 19 4.96 -18.37 -0.15
CA ARG A 19 4.71 -17.12 -0.88
C ARG A 19 4.00 -17.40 -2.20
N ASP A 20 4.53 -18.33 -3.00
CA ASP A 20 3.99 -18.64 -4.33
C ASP A 20 2.55 -19.19 -4.23
N VAL A 21 2.24 -20.00 -3.22
CA VAL A 21 0.86 -20.44 -2.92
C VAL A 21 -0.06 -19.25 -2.64
N GLN A 22 0.37 -18.26 -1.84
CA GLN A 22 -0.44 -17.08 -1.60
C GLN A 22 -0.59 -16.23 -2.87
N LEU A 23 0.44 -16.10 -3.70
CA LEU A 23 0.34 -15.41 -5.00
C LEU A 23 -0.69 -16.08 -5.91
N THR A 24 -0.67 -17.41 -6.03
CA THR A 24 -1.66 -18.15 -6.83
C THR A 24 -3.07 -17.83 -6.38
N LYS A 25 -3.33 -17.82 -5.06
CA LYS A 25 -4.64 -17.49 -4.51
C LYS A 25 -5.05 -16.04 -4.79
N ILE A 26 -4.11 -15.09 -4.70
CA ILE A 26 -4.37 -13.69 -5.03
C ILE A 26 -4.74 -13.54 -6.51
N PHE A 27 -4.00 -14.18 -7.42
CA PHE A 27 -4.32 -14.12 -8.84
C PHE A 27 -5.59 -14.89 -9.22
N ALA A 28 -5.91 -15.98 -8.53
CA ALA A 28 -7.21 -16.65 -8.68
C ALA A 28 -8.38 -15.73 -8.26
N LEU A 29 -8.20 -14.88 -7.24
CA LEU A 29 -9.18 -13.84 -6.90
C LEU A 29 -9.29 -12.78 -8.02
N VAL A 30 -8.18 -12.39 -8.66
CA VAL A 30 -8.18 -11.49 -9.82
C VAL A 30 -8.96 -12.10 -10.98
N GLU A 31 -8.70 -13.37 -11.31
CA GLU A 31 -9.43 -14.11 -12.36
C GLU A 31 -10.92 -14.21 -12.06
N LYS A 32 -11.27 -14.48 -10.80
CA LYS A 32 -12.67 -14.53 -10.38
C LYS A 32 -13.37 -13.20 -10.66
N ILE A 33 -12.73 -12.07 -10.36
CA ILE A 33 -13.28 -10.75 -10.68
C ILE A 33 -13.39 -10.52 -12.19
N LEU A 34 -12.35 -10.86 -12.95
CA LEU A 34 -12.34 -10.76 -14.41
C LEU A 34 -13.45 -11.60 -15.04
N SER A 35 -13.80 -12.77 -14.47
CA SER A 35 -14.87 -13.62 -15.00
C SER A 35 -16.27 -12.99 -15.00
N TYR A 36 -16.48 -11.92 -14.23
CA TYR A 36 -17.72 -11.12 -14.24
C TYR A 36 -17.70 -9.97 -15.26
N LEU A 37 -16.56 -9.74 -15.90
CA LEU A 37 -16.34 -8.67 -16.86
C LEU A 37 -16.33 -9.21 -18.30
N PRO A 38 -16.73 -8.39 -19.30
CA PRO A 38 -16.70 -8.78 -20.70
C PRO A 38 -15.28 -9.21 -21.14
N GLU A 39 -15.16 -10.30 -21.89
CA GLU A 39 -13.85 -10.82 -22.31
C GLU A 39 -13.05 -9.82 -23.18
N GLU A 40 -13.73 -8.91 -23.89
CA GLU A 40 -13.06 -7.95 -24.78
C GLU A 40 -12.20 -6.93 -24.03
N ILE A 41 -12.42 -6.75 -22.71
CA ILE A 41 -11.61 -5.86 -21.88
C ILE A 41 -10.51 -6.61 -21.11
N HIS A 42 -10.45 -7.93 -21.20
CA HIS A 42 -9.43 -8.71 -20.52
C HIS A 42 -8.04 -8.44 -21.13
N PRO A 43 -6.97 -8.49 -20.31
CA PRO A 43 -5.62 -8.39 -20.82
C PRO A 43 -5.32 -9.58 -21.73
N GLY A 44 -4.75 -9.33 -22.91
CA GLY A 44 -4.49 -10.39 -23.88
C GLY A 44 -3.59 -9.97 -25.03
N TYR A 45 -3.08 -10.94 -25.77
CA TYR A 45 -2.26 -10.68 -26.96
C TYR A 45 -3.13 -10.39 -28.17
N ARG A 46 -2.90 -9.27 -28.83
CA ARG A 46 -3.55 -8.88 -30.10
C ARG A 46 -2.45 -8.53 -31.09
N ASN A 47 -2.42 -9.21 -32.23
CA ASN A 47 -1.38 -9.04 -33.26
C ASN A 47 0.06 -9.21 -32.73
N GLY A 48 0.27 -10.10 -31.76
CA GLY A 48 1.59 -10.36 -31.16
C GLY A 48 1.98 -9.38 -30.04
N GLU A 49 1.17 -8.37 -29.76
CA GLU A 49 1.43 -7.39 -28.69
C GLU A 49 0.50 -7.63 -27.50
N LEU A 50 1.03 -7.50 -26.27
CA LEU A 50 0.22 -7.52 -25.07
C LEU A 50 -0.60 -6.22 -24.97
N VAL A 51 -1.91 -6.33 -25.12
CA VAL A 51 -2.84 -5.22 -24.95
C VAL A 51 -3.47 -5.29 -23.57
N MET A 52 -3.35 -4.20 -22.81
CA MET A 52 -3.86 -4.08 -21.45
C MET A 52 -4.36 -2.68 -21.16
N ASP A 53 -5.51 -2.60 -20.49
CA ASP A 53 -6.06 -1.36 -19.98
C ASP A 53 -5.53 -1.08 -18.55
N LEU A 54 -4.76 -0.01 -18.42
CA LEU A 54 -4.18 0.41 -17.14
C LEU A 54 -5.23 0.90 -16.14
N ASP A 55 -6.30 1.56 -16.63
CA ASP A 55 -7.38 2.03 -15.77
C ASP A 55 -8.16 0.82 -15.23
N LEU A 56 -8.44 -0.18 -16.09
CA LEU A 56 -9.02 -1.45 -15.65
C LEU A 56 -8.14 -2.15 -14.61
N SER A 57 -6.82 -2.21 -14.85
CA SER A 57 -5.89 -2.80 -13.88
C SER A 57 -5.95 -2.09 -12.52
N ASN A 58 -6.16 -0.78 -12.50
CA ASN A 58 -6.29 0.00 -11.28
C ASN A 58 -7.63 -0.23 -10.57
N GLU A 59 -8.73 -0.27 -11.32
CA GLU A 59 -10.06 -0.60 -10.81
C GLU A 59 -10.07 -2.00 -10.16
N ILE A 60 -9.48 -2.98 -10.83
CA ILE A 60 -9.33 -4.36 -10.32
C ILE A 60 -8.46 -4.38 -9.06
N ALA A 61 -7.31 -3.69 -9.03
CA ALA A 61 -6.47 -3.62 -7.84
C ALA A 61 -7.24 -3.03 -6.62
N GLY A 62 -8.09 -2.03 -6.86
CA GLY A 62 -8.97 -1.45 -5.83
C GLY A 62 -9.98 -2.47 -5.30
N LEU A 63 -10.66 -3.17 -6.20
CA LEU A 63 -11.67 -4.17 -5.86
C LEU A 63 -11.07 -5.39 -5.15
N VAL A 64 -10.01 -5.97 -5.70
CA VAL A 64 -9.27 -7.11 -5.12
C VAL A 64 -8.86 -6.81 -3.70
N SER A 65 -8.27 -5.63 -3.45
CA SER A 65 -7.83 -5.27 -2.10
C SER A 65 -8.99 -5.07 -1.13
N THR A 66 -10.13 -4.57 -1.62
CA THR A 66 -11.35 -4.40 -0.81
C THR A 66 -11.92 -5.76 -0.41
N ILE A 67 -12.03 -6.69 -1.36
CA ILE A 67 -12.47 -8.07 -1.12
C ILE A 67 -11.49 -8.78 -0.17
N PHE A 68 -10.19 -8.70 -0.42
CA PHE A 68 -9.17 -9.30 0.45
C PHE A 68 -9.28 -8.78 1.89
N THR A 69 -9.51 -7.47 2.06
CA THR A 69 -9.70 -6.86 3.38
C THR A 69 -10.98 -7.39 4.05
N TYR A 70 -12.07 -7.56 3.30
CA TYR A 70 -13.28 -8.19 3.79
C TYR A 70 -13.02 -9.63 4.27
N MET A 71 -12.39 -10.45 3.43
CA MET A 71 -12.06 -11.84 3.76
C MET A 71 -11.21 -11.94 5.04
N ARG A 72 -10.19 -11.07 5.17
CA ARG A 72 -9.35 -10.99 6.36
C ARG A 72 -10.14 -10.62 7.62
N LYS A 73 -11.05 -9.65 7.52
CA LYS A 73 -11.89 -9.22 8.66
C LYS A 73 -12.88 -10.31 9.07
N LYS A 74 -13.52 -10.97 8.11
CA LYS A 74 -14.47 -12.07 8.37
C LYS A 74 -13.79 -13.26 9.06
N ASN A 75 -12.53 -13.53 8.71
CA ASN A 75 -11.73 -14.58 9.35
C ASN A 75 -11.19 -14.20 10.73
N ASN A 76 -11.42 -12.96 11.21
CA ASN A 76 -11.03 -12.54 12.55
C ASN A 76 -12.28 -12.25 13.40
N PRO A 77 -12.64 -13.13 14.35
CA PRO A 77 -13.89 -13.03 15.11
C PRO A 77 -14.00 -11.77 15.99
N GLN A 78 -12.92 -11.01 16.18
CA GLN A 78 -12.91 -9.77 16.97
C GLN A 78 -13.19 -8.51 16.13
N VAL A 79 -13.31 -8.62 14.80
CA VAL A 79 -13.45 -7.45 13.91
C VAL A 79 -14.86 -7.40 13.31
N ASN A 80 -15.60 -6.34 13.65
CA ASN A 80 -16.95 -6.12 13.13
C ASN A 80 -16.94 -5.86 11.60
N THR A 81 -17.63 -6.70 10.81
CA THR A 81 -17.66 -6.65 9.34
C THR A 81 -18.79 -5.79 8.76
N ALA A 82 -19.63 -5.18 9.59
CA ALA A 82 -20.90 -4.53 9.19
C ALA A 82 -20.81 -3.52 8.02
N LYS A 83 -19.66 -2.87 7.78
CA LYS A 83 -19.48 -1.93 6.65
C LYS A 83 -19.33 -2.61 5.30
N ALA A 84 -18.88 -3.87 5.25
CA ALA A 84 -18.66 -4.57 4.00
C ALA A 84 -19.93 -5.27 3.47
N ASP A 85 -20.94 -5.44 4.34
CA ASP A 85 -22.22 -6.05 3.98
C ASP A 85 -23.04 -5.19 3.01
N THR A 86 -22.76 -3.89 2.92
CA THR A 86 -23.50 -2.92 2.10
C THR A 86 -22.66 -2.22 1.04
N TYR A 87 -21.36 -2.54 0.94
CA TYR A 87 -20.48 -1.84 0.00
C TYR A 87 -20.57 -2.46 -1.40
N GLU A 88 -20.77 -1.59 -2.38
CA GLU A 88 -20.77 -1.91 -3.80
C GLU A 88 -19.63 -1.15 -4.50
N ALA A 89 -18.94 -1.85 -5.38
CA ALA A 89 -17.94 -1.27 -6.28
C ALA A 89 -18.43 -1.40 -7.71
N LYS A 90 -18.20 -0.39 -8.56
CA LYS A 90 -18.49 -0.45 -9.98
C LYS A 90 -17.17 -0.51 -10.76
N ILE A 91 -17.05 -1.47 -11.66
CA ILE A 91 -16.00 -1.50 -12.69
C ILE A 91 -16.72 -1.43 -14.02
N ARG A 92 -16.48 -0.36 -14.78
CA ARG A 92 -17.25 -0.05 -16.00
C ARG A 92 -18.77 -0.05 -15.73
N ASP A 93 -19.49 -0.99 -16.32
CA ASP A 93 -20.95 -1.14 -16.18
C ASP A 93 -21.38 -2.32 -15.30
N VAL A 94 -20.42 -3.00 -14.67
CA VAL A 94 -20.68 -4.12 -13.78
C VAL A 94 -20.57 -3.67 -12.33
N THR A 95 -21.60 -3.97 -11.54
CA THR A 95 -21.64 -3.70 -10.10
C THR A 95 -21.27 -4.95 -9.32
N PHE A 96 -20.29 -4.81 -8.44
CA PHE A 96 -19.74 -5.86 -7.60
C PHE A 96 -20.17 -5.62 -6.15
N LYS A 97 -20.95 -6.54 -5.60
CA LYS A 97 -21.26 -6.57 -4.17
C LYS A 97 -20.15 -7.30 -3.43
N ILE A 98 -19.40 -6.57 -2.60
CA ILE A 98 -18.18 -7.09 -1.97
C ILE A 98 -18.44 -8.34 -1.14
N LYS A 99 -19.56 -8.37 -0.40
CA LYS A 99 -19.95 -9.53 0.39
C LYS A 99 -20.13 -10.78 -0.46
N GLU A 100 -20.88 -10.69 -1.55
CA GLU A 100 -21.21 -11.85 -2.39
C GLU A 100 -19.94 -12.46 -2.99
N ILE A 101 -19.10 -11.63 -3.60
CA ILE A 101 -17.85 -12.11 -4.21
C ILE A 101 -16.85 -12.57 -3.14
N GLY A 102 -16.78 -11.86 -2.01
CA GLY A 102 -15.92 -12.23 -0.89
C GLY A 102 -16.31 -13.59 -0.30
N ASP A 103 -17.60 -13.87 -0.15
CA ASP A 103 -18.09 -15.13 0.38
C ASP A 103 -17.83 -16.30 -0.58
N ILE A 104 -18.04 -16.08 -1.88
CA ILE A 104 -17.67 -17.05 -2.92
C ILE A 104 -16.16 -17.31 -2.89
N ALA A 105 -15.34 -16.26 -2.84
CA ALA A 105 -13.89 -16.39 -2.80
C ALA A 105 -13.39 -17.12 -1.54
N ILE A 106 -14.03 -16.93 -0.38
CA ILE A 106 -13.71 -17.67 0.85
C ILE A 106 -13.99 -19.17 0.66
N ALA A 107 -15.12 -19.51 0.03
CA ALA A 107 -15.49 -20.89 -0.21
C ALA A 107 -14.55 -21.58 -1.22
N GLU A 108 -14.11 -20.85 -2.26
CA GLU A 108 -13.32 -21.42 -3.37
C GLU A 108 -11.80 -21.42 -3.13
N LEU A 109 -11.24 -20.39 -2.49
CA LEU A 109 -9.77 -20.17 -2.46
C LEU A 109 -9.07 -20.76 -1.22
N ASN A 110 -9.80 -21.47 -0.36
CA ASN A 110 -9.35 -21.92 0.96
C ASN A 110 -8.85 -20.75 1.84
N HIS A 111 -8.50 -21.02 3.10
CA HIS A 111 -8.02 -19.97 4.00
C HIS A 111 -6.68 -19.38 3.52
N PHE A 112 -6.58 -18.05 3.42
CA PHE A 112 -5.32 -17.34 3.20
C PHE A 112 -4.44 -17.40 4.44
N ASP A 113 -3.13 -17.51 4.26
CA ASP A 113 -2.20 -17.12 5.32
C ASP A 113 -2.05 -15.60 5.27
N TYR A 114 -2.84 -14.89 6.08
CA TYR A 114 -2.88 -13.43 6.05
C TYR A 114 -1.57 -12.75 6.49
N MET A 115 -0.69 -13.47 7.20
CA MET A 115 0.63 -12.93 7.57
C MET A 115 1.53 -12.81 6.35
N ILE A 116 1.45 -13.78 5.43
CA ILE A 116 2.22 -13.81 4.19
C ILE A 116 1.50 -13.05 3.06
N ALA A 117 0.18 -13.22 2.95
CA ALA A 117 -0.61 -12.65 1.86
C ALA A 117 -0.78 -11.12 1.96
N THR A 118 -0.87 -10.55 3.17
CA THR A 118 -1.09 -9.09 3.34
C THR A 118 0.06 -8.26 2.74
N PRO A 119 1.35 -8.54 3.01
CA PRO A 119 2.46 -7.84 2.35
C PRO A 119 2.44 -7.96 0.82
N ILE A 120 2.13 -9.14 0.28
CA ILE A 120 2.07 -9.39 -1.17
C ILE A 120 0.93 -8.57 -1.79
N MET A 121 -0.26 -8.61 -1.19
CA MET A 121 -1.42 -7.82 -1.62
C MET A 121 -1.13 -6.32 -1.62
N ASN A 122 -0.47 -5.81 -0.58
CA ASN A 122 -0.07 -4.41 -0.49
C ASN A 122 0.90 -4.02 -1.61
N LEU A 123 1.83 -4.90 -1.98
CA LEU A 123 2.76 -4.68 -3.08
C LEU A 123 2.04 -4.68 -4.44
N LEU A 124 1.19 -5.68 -4.71
CA LEU A 124 0.45 -5.81 -5.97
C LEU A 124 -0.54 -4.66 -6.19
N CYS A 125 -1.09 -4.10 -5.11
CA CYS A 125 -2.01 -2.97 -5.18
C CYS A 125 -1.32 -1.60 -5.04
N ALA A 126 0.00 -1.56 -4.86
CA ALA A 126 0.74 -0.31 -4.67
C ALA A 126 0.75 0.56 -5.92
N PHE A 127 0.80 -0.06 -7.11
CA PHE A 127 0.76 0.66 -8.38
C PHE A 127 -0.45 1.59 -8.46
N LYS A 128 -1.64 1.08 -8.12
CA LYS A 128 -2.88 1.89 -8.10
C LYS A 128 -2.72 3.13 -7.24
N MET A 129 -2.18 2.98 -6.03
CA MET A 129 -2.04 4.10 -5.10
C MET A 129 -1.03 5.13 -5.61
N SER A 130 0.10 4.68 -6.16
CA SER A 130 1.08 5.57 -6.78
C SER A 130 0.53 6.28 -8.03
N PHE A 131 -0.25 5.58 -8.84
CA PHE A 131 -0.87 6.12 -10.04
C PHE A 131 -1.97 7.14 -9.71
N ASP A 132 -2.83 6.84 -8.73
CA ASP A 132 -3.85 7.76 -8.23
C ASP A 132 -3.21 9.03 -7.64
N GLU A 133 -2.10 8.88 -6.90
CA GLU A 133 -1.38 10.00 -6.29
C GLU A 133 -0.88 11.01 -7.33
N VAL A 134 -0.36 10.53 -8.47
CA VAL A 134 0.08 11.37 -9.59
C VAL A 134 -1.10 12.08 -10.25
N ARG A 135 -2.29 11.45 -10.31
CA ARG A 135 -3.47 12.01 -10.99
C ARG A 135 -4.29 12.97 -10.14
N VAL A 136 -4.50 12.66 -8.86
CA VAL A 136 -5.38 13.42 -7.95
C VAL A 136 -4.62 14.56 -7.26
N GLY A 137 -3.29 14.45 -7.17
CA GLY A 137 -2.44 15.40 -6.47
C GLY A 137 -2.31 15.10 -4.97
N THR A 138 -1.28 15.67 -4.35
CA THR A 138 -0.83 15.33 -2.98
C THR A 138 -1.18 16.39 -1.94
N THR A 139 -1.86 17.47 -2.32
CA THR A 139 -2.07 18.64 -1.47
C THR A 139 -3.14 18.42 -0.39
N LYS A 140 -4.09 17.51 -0.63
CA LYS A 140 -5.15 17.12 0.30
C LYS A 140 -5.15 15.60 0.46
N PHE A 141 -5.07 15.13 1.70
CA PHE A 141 -4.93 13.72 2.00
C PHE A 141 -5.68 13.33 3.26
N MET A 142 -5.91 12.03 3.40
CA MET A 142 -6.66 11.45 4.50
C MET A 142 -5.72 11.07 5.65
N VAL A 143 -6.09 11.46 6.87
CA VAL A 143 -5.34 11.14 8.09
C VAL A 143 -6.26 10.45 9.08
N ARG A 144 -5.77 9.38 9.69
CA ARG A 144 -6.49 8.67 10.74
C ARG A 144 -6.46 9.51 12.02
N LYS A 145 -7.63 9.81 12.59
CA LYS A 145 -7.70 10.47 13.90
C LYS A 145 -7.64 9.43 15.00
N ASP A 146 -6.51 9.33 15.69
CA ASP A 146 -6.41 8.52 16.89
C ASP A 146 -7.03 9.24 18.10
N VAL A 147 -7.73 8.44 18.91
CA VAL A 147 -8.59 8.84 20.04
C VAL A 147 -7.86 9.68 21.09
N ALA A 148 -6.53 9.61 21.14
CA ALA A 148 -5.71 10.36 22.09
C ALA A 148 -5.74 11.89 21.90
N MET A 149 -6.15 12.40 20.73
CA MET A 149 -6.31 13.85 20.48
C MET A 149 -7.76 14.34 20.60
N ALA A 150 -8.71 13.49 20.98
CA ALA A 150 -9.99 13.97 21.48
C ALA A 150 -9.75 14.58 22.86
N GLN A 151 -9.65 15.91 22.94
CA GLN A 151 -9.69 16.62 24.22
C GLN A 151 -10.79 16.02 25.10
N PRO A 152 -10.56 15.78 26.41
CA PRO A 152 -11.66 15.51 27.32
C PRO A 152 -12.44 16.80 27.47
N ARG A 153 -13.39 17.06 26.55
CA ARG A 153 -14.45 18.03 26.83
C ARG A 153 -15.23 17.42 27.99
N GLY A 154 -15.15 18.06 29.15
CA GLY A 154 -15.87 17.68 30.36
C GLY A 154 -17.36 17.46 30.06
N GLY A 155 -17.72 16.20 29.87
CA GLY A 155 -19.03 15.74 29.48
C GLY A 155 -19.22 14.36 30.08
N ARG A 156 -20.36 14.18 30.76
CA ARG A 156 -20.69 13.07 31.65
C ARG A 156 -20.31 11.69 31.07
N ARG A 157 -19.79 10.82 31.94
CA ARG A 157 -19.63 9.37 31.70
C ARG A 157 -20.96 8.81 31.19
N GLY A 158 -20.97 8.38 29.93
CA GLY A 158 -22.11 7.77 29.29
C GLY A 158 -22.04 7.99 27.79
N GLU A 159 -21.53 6.99 27.08
CA GLU A 159 -21.85 6.71 25.66
C GLU A 159 -21.84 7.91 24.70
N GLN A 160 -20.67 8.25 24.19
CA GLN A 160 -20.61 8.84 22.84
C GLN A 160 -19.77 7.93 21.94
N PRO A 161 -20.27 7.57 20.74
CA PRO A 161 -19.50 6.78 19.81
C PRO A 161 -18.27 7.58 19.41
N ILE A 162 -17.09 7.03 19.69
CA ILE A 162 -15.82 7.59 19.25
C ILE A 162 -15.85 7.59 17.72
N ASP A 163 -16.12 8.76 17.13
CA ASP A 163 -16.08 8.95 15.69
C ASP A 163 -14.62 8.84 15.24
N LYS A 164 -14.16 7.60 14.99
CA LYS A 164 -12.91 7.27 14.28
C LYS A 164 -13.05 7.63 12.81
N ARG A 165 -13.51 8.85 12.51
CA ARG A 165 -13.64 9.31 11.13
C ARG A 165 -12.30 9.83 10.66
N ASP A 166 -11.88 9.31 9.53
CA ASP A 166 -10.74 9.82 8.81
C ASP A 166 -11.00 11.30 8.46
N GLN A 167 -10.00 12.14 8.71
CA GLN A 167 -10.09 13.58 8.45
C GLN A 167 -9.24 13.92 7.23
N PHE A 168 -9.81 14.68 6.31
CA PHE A 168 -9.01 15.30 5.25
C PHE A 168 -8.21 16.47 5.80
N ARG A 169 -6.90 16.46 5.53
CA ARG A 169 -5.98 17.54 5.87
C ARG A 169 -5.22 18.00 4.63
N THR A 170 -4.64 19.18 4.74
CA THR A 170 -3.83 19.79 3.69
C THR A 170 -2.36 19.88 4.08
N ILE A 171 -1.46 19.90 3.09
CA ILE A 171 0.00 20.03 3.35
C ILE A 171 0.34 21.37 4.03
N THR A 172 -0.47 22.41 3.79
CA THR A 172 -0.32 23.73 4.40
C THR A 172 -0.56 23.72 5.91
N GLU A 173 -1.41 22.82 6.43
CA GLU A 173 -1.57 22.62 7.88
C GLU A 173 -0.30 22.11 8.55
N TYR A 174 0.68 21.64 7.79
CA TYR A 174 1.97 21.14 8.25
C TYR A 174 3.12 22.11 7.95
N GLY A 175 2.81 23.34 7.47
CA GLY A 175 3.81 24.33 7.07
C GLY A 175 4.44 24.05 5.70
N LEU A 176 3.94 23.07 4.95
CA LEU A 176 4.50 22.66 3.66
C LEU A 176 3.82 23.38 2.50
N SER A 177 4.62 23.71 1.50
CA SER A 177 4.19 24.22 0.19
C SER A 177 4.41 23.19 -0.94
N ASN A 178 3.98 23.54 -2.17
CA ASN A 178 4.08 22.66 -3.34
C ASN A 178 5.53 22.27 -3.71
N GLN A 179 6.54 23.03 -3.28
CA GLN A 179 7.96 22.66 -3.51
C GLN A 179 8.35 21.35 -2.82
N HIS A 180 7.63 20.97 -1.76
CA HIS A 180 7.90 19.77 -0.97
C HIS A 180 7.19 18.51 -1.50
N ILE A 181 6.37 18.61 -2.53
CA ILE A 181 5.61 17.48 -3.10
C ILE A 181 6.49 16.26 -3.40
N PRO A 182 7.72 16.40 -3.96
CA PRO A 182 8.58 15.25 -4.22
C PRO A 182 8.94 14.42 -2.98
N LEU A 183 8.88 15.03 -1.78
CA LEU A 183 9.18 14.38 -0.50
C LEU A 183 7.94 13.80 0.20
N LEU A 184 6.76 13.94 -0.42
CA LEU A 184 5.46 13.51 0.10
C LEU A 184 4.92 12.25 -0.59
N GLN A 185 5.80 11.43 -1.16
CA GLN A 185 5.40 10.16 -1.78
C GLN A 185 4.61 9.30 -0.79
N GLY A 186 3.48 8.76 -1.26
CA GLY A 186 2.58 7.89 -0.50
C GLY A 186 1.73 8.60 0.56
N ILE A 187 1.65 9.93 0.54
CA ILE A 187 0.82 10.69 1.49
C ILE A 187 -0.68 10.44 1.30
N THR A 188 -1.09 10.14 0.07
CA THR A 188 -2.50 9.88 -0.29
C THR A 188 -2.92 8.43 -0.06
N PHE A 189 -1.97 7.54 0.24
CA PHE A 189 -2.25 6.12 0.44
C PHE A 189 -3.21 5.93 1.61
N SER A 190 -3.99 4.85 1.62
CA SER A 190 -4.87 4.59 2.77
C SER A 190 -4.03 4.29 4.03
N PRO A 191 -4.41 4.79 5.21
CA PRO A 191 -3.64 4.58 6.45
C PRO A 191 -3.34 3.11 6.74
N GLU A 192 -4.30 2.21 6.45
CA GLU A 192 -4.15 0.76 6.64
C GLU A 192 -3.00 0.17 5.79
N ARG A 193 -2.68 0.75 4.64
CA ARG A 193 -1.67 0.24 3.70
C ARG A 193 -0.29 0.89 3.86
N LYS A 194 -0.23 2.13 4.36
CA LYS A 194 1.03 2.87 4.56
C LYS A 194 2.03 2.09 5.42
N THR A 195 1.57 1.39 6.45
CA THR A 195 2.42 0.60 7.36
C THR A 195 3.18 -0.53 6.64
N GLY A 196 2.56 -1.16 5.64
CA GLY A 196 3.19 -2.21 4.83
C GLY A 196 4.22 -1.68 3.83
N LEU A 197 4.09 -0.41 3.44
CA LEU A 197 4.96 0.25 2.45
C LEU A 197 5.87 1.31 3.07
N ILE A 198 6.03 1.30 4.39
CA ILE A 198 6.58 2.43 5.14
C ILE A 198 7.95 2.93 4.68
N ARG A 199 8.85 2.01 4.28
CA ARG A 199 10.19 2.34 3.78
C ARG A 199 10.19 2.96 2.38
N ALA A 200 9.11 2.80 1.64
CA ALA A 200 8.92 3.37 0.31
C ALA A 200 8.13 4.69 0.32
N LEU A 201 7.72 5.16 1.51
CA LEU A 201 7.08 6.46 1.66
C LEU A 201 8.13 7.57 1.68
N GLY A 202 7.72 8.76 1.26
CA GLY A 202 8.56 9.95 1.34
C GLY A 202 8.88 10.35 2.80
N PRO A 203 10.03 10.99 3.05
CA PRO A 203 10.43 11.39 4.40
C PRO A 203 9.40 12.29 5.08
N LEU A 204 8.83 13.27 4.37
CA LEU A 204 7.82 14.15 4.96
C LEU A 204 6.49 13.43 5.17
N THR A 205 6.15 12.45 4.34
CA THR A 205 5.01 11.55 4.60
C THR A 205 5.20 10.79 5.91
N GLN A 206 6.41 10.26 6.16
CA GLN A 206 6.72 9.54 7.40
C GLN A 206 6.66 10.47 8.62
N CYS A 207 7.15 11.72 8.53
CA CYS A 207 7.00 12.72 9.60
C CYS A 207 5.52 13.00 9.90
N ILE A 208 4.71 13.26 8.86
CA ILE A 208 3.27 13.49 9.00
C ILE A 208 2.60 12.26 9.62
N MET A 209 2.95 11.04 9.20
CA MET A 209 2.43 9.84 9.84
C MET A 209 2.78 9.79 11.33
N LEU A 210 4.02 10.10 11.70
CA LEU A 210 4.48 10.06 13.09
C LEU A 210 3.75 11.09 13.97
N ILE A 211 3.38 12.26 13.42
CA ILE A 211 2.60 13.30 14.11
C ILE A 211 1.15 12.86 14.38
N ASN A 212 0.56 12.01 13.53
CA ASN A 212 -0.87 11.72 13.59
C ASN A 212 -1.24 10.28 14.01
N GLU A 213 -0.38 9.29 13.73
CA GLU A 213 -0.66 7.86 13.96
C GLU A 213 0.04 7.34 15.23
N ASN A 214 -0.77 6.91 16.20
CA ASN A 214 -0.33 6.34 17.47
C ASN A 214 -0.32 4.80 17.46
N THR A 215 -0.82 4.16 16.39
CA THR A 215 -0.91 2.70 16.32
C THR A 215 0.48 2.03 16.21
N TYR A 216 1.38 2.58 15.39
CA TYR A 216 2.71 1.97 15.13
C TYR A 216 3.88 2.98 15.17
N PRO A 217 3.97 3.85 16.21
CA PRO A 217 4.92 4.97 16.22
C PRO A 217 6.37 4.51 16.16
N GLN A 218 6.71 3.38 16.78
CA GLN A 218 8.09 2.87 16.79
C GLN A 218 8.54 2.36 15.42
N ARG A 219 7.66 1.72 14.66
CA ARG A 219 7.97 1.24 13.31
C ARG A 219 8.15 2.42 12.35
N ILE A 220 7.32 3.46 12.49
CA ILE A 220 7.43 4.70 11.72
C ILE A 220 8.72 5.44 12.07
N ALA A 221 9.01 5.60 13.36
CA ALA A 221 10.24 6.24 13.83
C ALA A 221 11.50 5.52 13.32
N ALA A 222 11.52 4.18 13.34
CA ALA A 222 12.64 3.40 12.82
C ALA A 222 12.86 3.62 11.31
N ALA A 223 11.78 3.63 10.51
CA ALA A 223 11.86 3.91 9.08
C ALA A 223 12.30 5.36 8.78
N LEU A 224 11.81 6.32 9.55
CA LEU A 224 12.22 7.72 9.42
C LEU A 224 13.68 7.93 9.80
N LYS A 225 14.14 7.27 10.87
CA LYS A 225 15.55 7.27 11.27
C LYS A 225 16.46 6.72 10.17
N GLU A 226 16.05 5.64 9.50
CA GLU A 226 16.79 5.09 8.34
C GLU A 226 16.85 6.10 7.19
N THR A 227 15.76 6.81 6.95
CA THR A 227 15.62 7.81 5.87
C THR A 227 16.42 9.08 6.14
N LEU A 228 16.51 9.52 7.40
CA LEU A 228 17.19 10.75 7.84
C LEU A 228 18.62 10.51 8.34
N ASN A 229 19.19 9.31 8.18
CA ASN A 229 20.48 8.95 8.79
C ASN A 229 21.68 9.82 8.35
N MET A 230 21.57 10.54 7.23
CA MET A 230 22.57 11.50 6.75
C MET A 230 22.54 12.82 7.52
N LEU A 231 21.43 13.15 8.18
CA LEU A 231 21.30 14.41 8.89
C LEU A 231 21.91 14.29 10.29
N PRO A 232 22.59 15.35 10.77
CA PRO A 232 22.96 15.44 12.17
C PRO A 232 21.68 15.49 13.01
N MET A 233 21.76 14.95 14.22
CA MET A 233 20.65 14.95 15.18
C MET A 233 19.34 14.30 14.66
N HIS A 234 19.45 13.34 13.75
CA HIS A 234 18.28 12.65 13.19
C HIS A 234 17.43 11.96 14.26
N ASN A 235 18.02 11.53 15.39
CA ASN A 235 17.28 10.91 16.48
C ASN A 235 16.38 11.91 17.20
N GLU A 236 16.90 13.10 17.46
CA GLU A 236 16.21 14.21 18.10
C GLU A 236 15.07 14.72 17.22
N ILE A 237 15.32 14.83 15.90
CA ILE A 237 14.30 15.20 14.91
C ILE A 237 13.15 14.17 14.90
N VAL A 238 13.48 12.87 14.87
CA VAL A 238 12.47 11.80 14.91
C VAL A 238 11.67 11.84 16.21
N ASN A 239 12.33 12.03 17.36
CA ASN A 239 11.65 12.12 18.66
C ASN A 239 10.72 13.34 18.74
N LEU A 240 11.12 14.48 18.19
CA LEU A 240 10.29 15.68 18.13
C LEU A 240 8.96 15.42 17.41
N PHE A 241 8.98 14.72 16.27
CA PHE A 241 7.75 14.37 15.54
C PHE A 241 6.92 13.31 16.26
N LYS A 242 7.56 12.40 16.99
CA LYS A 242 6.88 11.39 17.80
C LYS A 242 6.14 11.99 19.00
N GLU A 243 6.66 13.07 19.56
CA GLU A 243 6.07 13.78 20.70
C GLU A 243 5.09 14.89 20.28
N ALA A 244 4.97 15.14 18.97
CA ALA A 244 4.11 16.16 18.41
C ALA A 244 2.64 15.94 18.78
N ARG A 245 1.97 17.01 19.19
CA ARG A 245 0.54 16.99 19.56
C ARG A 245 -0.33 17.62 18.48
N GLY A 246 -0.04 17.30 17.24
CA GLY A 246 -0.79 17.68 16.05
C GLY A 246 0.02 18.46 15.02
N PRO A 247 -0.59 18.84 13.90
CA PRO A 247 0.11 19.48 12.77
C PRO A 247 0.82 20.77 13.17
N GLY A 248 0.18 21.57 14.03
CA GLY A 248 0.67 22.89 14.45
C GLY A 248 1.97 22.88 15.26
N SER A 249 2.23 21.82 16.05
CA SER A 249 3.33 21.84 17.01
C SER A 249 4.72 21.79 16.38
N CYS A 250 4.82 21.31 15.14
CA CYS A 250 6.09 21.05 14.48
C CYS A 250 6.17 21.63 13.06
N GLN A 251 5.28 22.57 12.69
CA GLN A 251 5.21 23.11 11.32
C GLN A 251 6.53 23.73 10.86
N GLY A 252 7.13 24.59 11.70
CA GLY A 252 8.40 25.25 11.38
C GLY A 252 9.51 24.22 11.14
N VAL A 253 9.67 23.28 12.07
CA VAL A 253 10.68 22.21 11.94
C VAL A 253 10.44 21.34 10.71
N LEU A 254 9.19 20.99 10.43
CA LEU A 254 8.84 20.14 9.28
C LEU A 254 9.11 20.85 7.94
N LYS A 255 8.81 22.15 7.86
CA LYS A 255 9.14 22.98 6.70
C LYS A 255 10.64 23.07 6.49
N GLU A 256 11.40 23.46 7.51
CA GLU A 256 12.86 23.60 7.39
C GLU A 256 13.54 22.26 7.06
N LEU A 257 13.04 21.16 7.62
CA LEU A 257 13.48 19.82 7.23
C LEU A 257 13.20 19.54 5.74
N GLY A 258 12.01 19.91 5.25
CA GLY A 258 11.65 19.80 3.84
C GLY A 258 12.60 20.59 2.94
N ASP A 259 12.86 21.84 3.30
CA ASP A 259 13.79 22.74 2.58
C ASP A 259 15.21 22.15 2.52
N ILE A 260 15.72 21.62 3.65
CA ILE A 260 17.02 20.93 3.70
C ILE A 260 17.03 19.67 2.82
N LEU A 261 16.02 18.82 2.92
CA LEU A 261 15.97 17.55 2.17
C LEU A 261 15.87 17.76 0.66
N ILE A 262 15.28 18.86 0.20
CA ILE A 262 15.31 19.25 -1.21
C ILE A 262 16.75 19.56 -1.66
N MET A 263 17.54 20.23 -0.81
CA MET A 263 18.94 20.55 -1.11
C MET A 263 19.88 19.34 -1.01
N THR A 264 19.71 18.50 0.01
CA THR A 264 20.68 17.44 0.37
C THR A 264 20.28 16.04 -0.11
N THR A 265 19.08 15.89 -0.64
CA THR A 265 18.42 14.60 -0.93
C THR A 265 18.03 13.81 0.33
N ALA A 266 17.14 12.83 0.17
CA ALA A 266 16.75 11.87 1.20
C ALA A 266 16.97 10.43 0.71
N ARG A 267 17.26 9.50 1.63
CA ARG A 267 17.36 8.07 1.31
C ARG A 267 15.99 7.43 1.38
N SER A 268 15.24 7.44 0.28
CA SER A 268 14.01 6.65 0.17
C SER A 268 14.26 5.37 -0.63
N GLN A 269 13.62 4.27 -0.22
CA GLN A 269 13.63 3.05 -1.02
C GLN A 269 12.61 3.20 -2.15
N GLN A 270 13.09 3.45 -3.36
CA GLN A 270 12.22 3.43 -4.53
C GLN A 270 11.91 1.98 -4.90
N LYS A 271 10.63 1.65 -4.92
CA LYS A 271 10.14 0.35 -5.38
C LYS A 271 9.44 0.53 -6.71
N PHE A 272 9.69 -0.40 -7.62
CA PHE A 272 8.93 -0.53 -8.85
C PHE A 272 7.63 -1.28 -8.56
N TYR A 273 6.49 -0.68 -8.90
CA TYR A 273 5.17 -1.29 -8.74
C TYR A 273 4.59 -1.57 -10.11
N LEU A 274 4.13 -2.80 -10.32
CA LEU A 274 3.51 -3.24 -11.56
C LEU A 274 1.98 -3.11 -11.47
N PRO A 275 1.29 -2.74 -12.56
CA PRO A 275 -0.15 -2.96 -12.67
C PRO A 275 -0.48 -4.43 -12.36
N ILE A 276 -1.52 -4.68 -11.55
CA ILE A 276 -1.84 -6.04 -11.07
C ILE A 276 -2.10 -7.02 -12.21
N LEU A 277 -2.70 -6.56 -13.31
CA LEU A 277 -2.94 -7.39 -14.50
C LEU A 277 -1.63 -7.72 -15.21
N LEU A 278 -0.66 -6.80 -15.25
CA LEU A 278 0.67 -7.08 -15.82
C LEU A 278 1.43 -8.08 -14.95
N ALA A 279 1.40 -7.90 -13.62
CA ALA A 279 1.99 -8.84 -12.68
C ALA A 279 1.39 -10.25 -12.82
N GLN A 280 0.08 -10.36 -13.05
CA GLN A 280 -0.61 -11.62 -13.29
C GLN A 280 -0.17 -12.29 -14.60
N GLN A 281 -0.13 -11.55 -15.71
CA GLN A 281 0.30 -12.08 -17.02
C GLN A 281 1.73 -12.58 -16.98
N MET A 282 2.62 -11.81 -16.35
CA MET A 282 3.98 -12.24 -16.07
C MET A 282 3.96 -13.54 -15.26
N TYR A 283 3.26 -13.58 -14.12
CA TYR A 283 3.23 -14.76 -13.25
C TYR A 283 2.81 -16.04 -13.98
N TYR A 284 1.81 -15.99 -14.85
CA TYR A 284 1.41 -17.16 -15.64
C TYR A 284 2.36 -17.48 -16.79
N ALA A 285 3.05 -16.49 -17.34
CA ALA A 285 4.15 -16.75 -18.27
C ALA A 285 5.30 -17.52 -17.59
N LYS A 286 5.58 -17.28 -16.30
CA LYS A 286 6.56 -18.07 -15.50
C LYS A 286 6.22 -19.56 -15.50
N GLY A 287 4.94 -19.89 -15.33
CA GLY A 287 4.45 -21.27 -15.30
C GLY A 287 4.56 -21.99 -16.65
N LYS A 288 4.63 -21.24 -17.75
CA LYS A 288 4.78 -21.79 -19.12
C LYS A 288 6.23 -21.86 -19.60
N ASN A 289 7.08 -20.91 -19.22
CA ASN A 289 8.42 -20.73 -19.81
C ASN A 289 9.61 -20.78 -18.82
N GLY A 290 9.40 -21.02 -17.53
CA GLY A 290 10.47 -21.45 -16.61
C GLY A 290 11.61 -20.47 -16.30
N ASP A 291 11.71 -19.29 -16.92
CA ASP A 291 12.76 -18.32 -16.62
C ASP A 291 12.39 -16.88 -17.03
N TYR A 292 12.68 -15.90 -16.17
CA TYR A 292 12.51 -14.45 -16.45
C TYR A 292 13.81 -13.77 -16.87
N SER A 293 14.93 -14.48 -16.91
CA SER A 293 16.21 -13.94 -17.41
C SER A 293 16.07 -13.34 -18.82
N GLY A 294 15.12 -13.81 -19.63
CA GLY A 294 14.87 -13.35 -21.00
C GLY A 294 14.10 -12.04 -21.19
N TYR A 295 13.26 -11.61 -20.24
CA TYR A 295 12.45 -10.38 -20.42
C TYR A 295 13.24 -9.09 -20.14
N VAL A 296 14.34 -9.18 -19.38
CA VAL A 296 15.25 -8.03 -19.17
C VAL A 296 16.32 -7.97 -20.25
N GLN A 297 16.62 -9.07 -20.95
CA GLN A 297 17.70 -9.11 -21.94
C GLN A 297 17.27 -8.88 -23.40
N ARG A 298 16.00 -9.10 -23.80
CA ARG A 298 15.62 -8.97 -25.23
C ARG A 298 15.08 -7.61 -25.67
N GLU A 299 14.75 -6.69 -24.77
CA GLU A 299 14.20 -5.37 -25.14
C GLU A 299 15.08 -4.17 -24.73
N MET A 300 16.30 -4.43 -24.23
CA MET A 300 17.32 -3.39 -24.01
C MET A 300 18.49 -3.46 -25.02
N GLU A 301 18.30 -4.10 -26.17
CA GLU A 301 19.09 -3.79 -27.35
C GLU A 301 18.47 -2.57 -28.06
N LEU A 302 18.68 -1.39 -27.46
CA LEU A 302 18.59 -0.15 -28.21
C LEU A 302 19.52 -0.27 -29.42
N PRO A 303 19.08 0.07 -30.65
CA PRO A 303 19.97 0.10 -31.78
C PRO A 303 21.07 1.11 -31.48
N ARG A 304 22.31 0.63 -31.35
CA ARG A 304 23.48 1.50 -31.31
C ARG A 304 23.49 2.27 -32.63
N ARG A 305 23.15 3.56 -32.56
CA ARG A 305 23.56 4.57 -33.53
C ARG A 305 24.57 5.47 -32.84
#